data_AF-A0A8B4S0J4-F1
#
_entry.id   AF-A0A8B4S0J4-F1
#
_cell.length_a   1.000
_cell.length_b   1.000
_cell.length_c   1.000
_cell.angle_alpha   90.00
_cell.angle_beta   90.00
_cell.angle_gamma   90.00
#
_symmetry.space_group_name_H-M   'P 1'
#
loop_
_entity.id
_entity.type
_entity.pdbx_description
1 polymer ?
#
loop_
_entity_poly.entity_id
_entity_poly.type
_entity_poly.pdbx_seq_one_letter_code
_entity_poly.pdbx_strand_id
1 'polypeptide(L)'
;MHIPQYWAQARLRHATGQRHGATVQRWGWSDHSQQEAQNHAQQRAQQALDAVLAAPMQRQLDAGFERMEWRTEYGLEGGTPIREEVLERRDESVMTRNSYGAHCLNTENVAIADIDFPRQKKPARFPVISSLLLALALPWLWVTPLTWSLGAAILMLLLAGIGLVFWSGLKQWLHARHARRAEALQPPPIDAALAKVQAFAAGHPDWGLRVYETPKGLRVIVTHAAFSPSSPEVQALFQQLEVDPLYAMLCHQQQCFRARVSGKPWRMGLNGLSTQERRWPQPEASRAARQQWVSDYEARSAQFAACRYIDQLGATTLCSAAQTFVLWHDESSKAHSALALA
;
A
#
# COMPACT_ATOMS: atom_id res chain seq x y z
N MET A 1 -1.80 -17.56 7.64
CA MET A 1 -1.12 -16.33 8.13
C MET A 1 0.08 -16.69 8.97
N HIS A 2 1.26 -16.23 8.57
CA HIS A 2 2.48 -16.44 9.34
C HIS A 2 3.08 -15.06 9.69
N ILE A 3 3.00 -14.69 10.96
CA ILE A 3 3.56 -13.44 11.50
C ILE A 3 4.38 -13.78 12.75
N PRO A 4 5.65 -14.16 12.59
CA PRO A 4 6.52 -14.51 13.70
C PRO A 4 6.80 -13.35 14.64
N GLN A 5 6.90 -13.63 15.93
CA GLN A 5 7.28 -12.65 16.95
C GLN A 5 8.78 -12.34 16.94
N TYR A 6 9.61 -13.39 16.87
CA TYR A 6 11.06 -13.27 16.93
C TYR A 6 11.66 -13.42 15.55
N TRP A 7 12.69 -12.62 15.29
CA TRP A 7 13.39 -12.58 14.00
C TRP A 7 14.88 -12.39 14.22
N ALA A 8 15.68 -13.00 13.36
CA ALA A 8 17.13 -12.85 13.35
C ALA A 8 17.65 -12.86 11.92
N GLN A 9 18.89 -12.38 11.75
CA GLN A 9 19.58 -12.42 10.48
C GLN A 9 20.92 -13.11 10.66
N ALA A 10 21.23 -14.05 9.77
CA ALA A 10 22.53 -14.68 9.68
C ALA A 10 23.17 -14.30 8.35
N ARG A 11 24.46 -13.94 8.40
CA ARG A 11 25.27 -13.65 7.22
C ARG A 11 26.53 -14.51 7.26
N LEU A 12 26.65 -15.43 6.32
CA LEU A 12 27.80 -16.31 6.22
C LEU A 12 28.67 -15.93 5.04
N ARG A 13 29.98 -16.05 5.23
CA ARG A 13 31.00 -15.79 4.22
C ARG A 13 31.90 -17.01 4.12
N HIS A 14 32.09 -17.48 2.91
CA HIS A 14 33.10 -18.48 2.59
C HIS A 14 34.09 -17.87 1.61
N ALA A 15 35.36 -17.81 1.98
CA ALA A 15 36.42 -17.32 1.11
C ALA A 15 37.25 -18.50 0.61
N THR A 16 37.37 -18.65 -0.70
CA THR A 16 38.26 -19.62 -1.36
C THR A 16 39.57 -18.98 -1.83
N GLY A 17 39.73 -17.65 -1.70
CA GLY A 17 40.96 -16.92 -1.97
C GLY A 17 40.77 -15.40 -1.84
N GLN A 18 41.81 -14.62 -2.21
CA GLN A 18 41.82 -13.14 -2.10
C GLN A 18 40.69 -12.43 -2.88
N ARG A 19 40.23 -13.01 -3.99
CA ARG A 19 39.16 -12.46 -4.85
C ARG A 19 37.93 -13.37 -5.00
N HIS A 20 37.96 -14.56 -4.39
CA HIS A 20 36.98 -15.61 -4.63
C HIS A 20 36.31 -16.00 -3.33
N GLY A 21 34.98 -15.96 -3.33
CA GLY A 21 34.18 -16.30 -2.17
C GLY A 21 32.69 -16.14 -2.42
N ALA A 22 31.91 -16.75 -1.55
CA ALA A 22 30.47 -16.63 -1.49
C ALA A 22 30.07 -15.92 -0.21
N THR A 23 29.14 -14.98 -0.32
CA THR A 23 28.43 -14.45 0.84
C THR A 23 26.97 -14.79 0.66
N VAL A 24 26.32 -15.26 1.72
CA VAL A 24 24.88 -15.46 1.77
C VAL A 24 24.31 -14.79 3.00
N GLN A 25 23.06 -14.32 2.90
CA GLN A 25 22.34 -13.70 3.99
C GLN A 25 20.89 -14.18 3.98
N ARG A 26 20.43 -14.62 5.15
CA ARG A 26 19.08 -15.15 5.36
C ARG A 26 18.47 -14.58 6.63
N TRP A 27 17.17 -14.36 6.58
CA TRP A 27 16.35 -14.14 7.75
C TRP A 27 15.91 -15.47 8.35
N GLY A 28 15.82 -15.51 9.67
CA GLY A 28 15.16 -16.58 10.41
C GLY A 28 14.16 -15.98 11.39
N TRP A 29 13.26 -16.83 11.86
CA TRP A 29 12.15 -16.44 12.71
C TRP A 29 11.70 -17.58 13.62
N SER A 30 10.99 -17.23 14.69
CA SER A 30 10.33 -18.15 15.62
C SER A 30 9.17 -17.44 16.32
N ASP A 31 8.19 -18.21 16.78
CA ASP A 31 7.11 -17.76 17.65
C ASP A 31 7.45 -17.90 19.15
N HIS A 32 8.51 -18.64 19.50
CA HIS A 32 8.81 -19.01 20.88
C HIS A 32 9.99 -18.24 21.47
N SER A 33 11.08 -18.05 20.72
CA SER A 33 12.27 -17.40 21.27
C SER A 33 13.19 -16.75 20.24
N GLN A 34 13.96 -15.77 20.73
CA GLN A 34 15.02 -15.14 19.94
C GLN A 34 16.12 -16.14 19.54
N GLN A 35 16.42 -17.12 20.39
CA GLN A 35 17.44 -18.13 20.12
C GLN A 35 17.03 -19.06 18.97
N GLU A 36 15.77 -19.49 18.94
CA GLU A 36 15.24 -20.28 17.83
C GLU A 36 15.26 -19.51 16.51
N ALA A 37 14.89 -18.22 16.53
CA ALA A 37 14.97 -17.38 15.34
C ALA A 37 16.43 -17.28 14.82
N GLN A 38 17.41 -17.18 15.72
CA GLN A 38 18.84 -17.17 15.36
C GLN A 38 19.29 -18.53 14.78
N ASN A 39 18.92 -19.64 15.42
CA ASN A 39 19.23 -20.99 14.94
C ASN A 39 18.62 -21.23 13.55
N HIS A 40 17.37 -20.82 13.36
CA HIS A 40 16.68 -20.91 12.08
C HIS A 40 17.37 -20.05 10.99
N ALA A 41 17.78 -18.83 11.32
CA ALA A 41 18.53 -17.96 10.40
C ALA A 41 19.86 -18.61 10.00
N GLN A 42 20.59 -19.15 10.98
CA GLN A 42 21.87 -19.80 10.78
C GLN A 42 21.74 -21.06 9.91
N GLN A 43 20.76 -21.91 10.20
CA GLN A 43 20.49 -23.12 9.42
C GLN A 43 20.19 -22.77 7.96
N ARG A 44 19.31 -21.78 7.72
CA ARG A 44 18.99 -21.32 6.36
C ARG A 44 20.20 -20.72 5.65
N ALA A 45 20.99 -19.92 6.35
CA ALA A 45 22.20 -19.35 5.78
C ALA A 45 23.22 -20.45 5.43
N GLN A 46 23.35 -21.49 6.25
CA GLN A 46 24.21 -22.62 5.98
C GLN A 46 23.75 -23.39 4.74
N GLN A 47 22.46 -23.75 4.67
CA GLN A 47 21.88 -24.41 3.49
C GLN A 47 22.08 -23.59 2.21
N ALA A 48 21.89 -22.27 2.28
CA ALA A 48 22.12 -21.38 1.16
C ALA A 48 23.60 -21.31 0.75
N LEU A 49 24.51 -21.33 1.72
CA LEU A 49 25.94 -21.34 1.46
C LEU A 49 26.36 -22.65 0.79
N ASP A 50 25.90 -23.78 1.31
CA ASP A 50 26.18 -25.12 0.79
C ASP A 50 25.68 -25.25 -0.66
N ALA A 51 24.49 -24.74 -0.97
CA ALA A 51 23.96 -24.69 -2.34
C ALA A 51 24.85 -23.85 -3.27
N VAL A 52 25.33 -22.68 -2.82
CA VAL A 52 26.24 -21.84 -3.61
C VAL A 52 27.59 -22.53 -3.85
N LEU A 53 28.09 -23.28 -2.86
CA LEU A 53 29.35 -24.02 -2.99
C LEU A 53 29.24 -25.28 -3.83
N ALA A 54 28.06 -25.92 -3.87
CA ALA A 54 27.77 -27.08 -4.71
C ALA A 54 27.46 -26.69 -6.18
N ALA A 55 27.02 -25.46 -6.44
CA ALA A 55 26.64 -24.99 -7.77
C ALA A 55 27.71 -25.14 -8.87
N PRO A 56 29.02 -24.91 -8.62
CA PRO A 56 30.06 -25.19 -9.62
C PRO A 56 30.12 -26.68 -10.02
N MET A 57 29.80 -27.59 -9.09
CA MET A 57 29.73 -29.03 -9.35
C MET A 57 28.43 -29.43 -10.06
N GLN A 58 27.31 -28.75 -9.76
CA GLN A 58 25.97 -29.06 -10.28
C GLN A 58 25.57 -28.27 -11.54
N ARG A 59 26.45 -27.36 -12.01
CA ARG A 59 26.30 -26.54 -13.23
C ARG A 59 25.06 -25.64 -13.34
N GLN A 60 24.26 -25.45 -12.29
CA GLN A 60 23.26 -24.37 -12.23
C GLN A 60 22.75 -24.14 -10.79
N LEU A 61 22.55 -22.89 -10.41
CA LEU A 61 21.64 -22.49 -9.33
C LEU A 61 20.28 -22.20 -9.96
N ASP A 62 19.20 -22.36 -9.19
CA ASP A 62 17.86 -21.95 -9.62
C ASP A 62 17.86 -20.47 -10.04
N ALA A 63 17.13 -20.14 -11.10
CA ALA A 63 17.06 -18.78 -11.65
C ALA A 63 16.54 -17.74 -10.65
N GLY A 64 15.80 -18.18 -9.62
CA GLY A 64 15.29 -17.35 -8.51
C GLY A 64 16.17 -17.39 -7.25
N PHE A 65 17.36 -17.98 -7.29
CA PHE A 65 18.20 -18.07 -6.08
C PHE A 65 18.80 -16.71 -5.71
N GLU A 66 18.29 -16.12 -4.63
CA GLU A 66 18.86 -14.91 -4.07
C GLU A 66 19.98 -15.22 -3.09
N ARG A 67 21.20 -14.74 -3.34
CA ARG A 67 22.29 -14.84 -2.35
C ARG A 67 22.01 -14.01 -1.09
N MET A 68 21.37 -12.85 -1.25
CA MET A 68 21.04 -11.93 -0.17
C MET A 68 19.53 -11.77 -0.13
N GLU A 69 18.89 -12.18 0.96
CA GLU A 69 17.51 -11.79 1.20
C GLU A 69 17.46 -10.31 1.57
N TRP A 70 17.10 -9.50 0.59
CA TRP A 70 16.93 -8.06 0.74
C TRP A 70 15.56 -7.73 1.33
N ARG A 71 15.44 -6.53 1.89
CA ARG A 71 14.17 -6.03 2.39
C ARG A 71 13.35 -5.50 1.23
N THR A 72 12.31 -6.23 0.84
CA THR A 72 11.20 -5.68 0.07
C THR A 72 10.09 -5.23 1.04
N GLU A 73 9.31 -4.21 0.67
CA GLU A 73 8.24 -3.67 1.54
C GLU A 73 7.09 -4.65 1.75
N TYR A 74 6.96 -5.63 0.86
CA TYR A 74 5.82 -6.54 0.79
C TYR A 74 6.22 -8.03 0.79
N GLY A 75 7.51 -8.36 0.74
CA GLY A 75 7.97 -9.76 0.74
C GLY A 75 7.59 -10.54 -0.52
N LEU A 76 7.24 -9.87 -1.62
CA LEU A 76 6.63 -10.47 -2.81
C LEU A 76 7.54 -11.47 -3.56
N GLU A 77 8.85 -11.36 -3.36
CA GLU A 77 9.87 -12.09 -4.11
C GLU A 77 10.52 -13.22 -3.29
N GLY A 78 10.11 -13.43 -2.02
CA GLY A 78 10.76 -14.39 -1.14
C GLY A 78 9.80 -15.12 -0.20
N GLY A 79 10.11 -16.39 0.12
CA GLY A 79 9.36 -17.24 1.06
C GLY A 79 9.49 -16.81 2.53
N THR A 80 9.54 -15.51 2.82
CA THR A 80 9.61 -15.00 4.19
C THR A 80 8.23 -14.55 4.68
N PRO A 81 7.83 -14.89 5.91
CA PRO A 81 6.59 -14.44 6.53
C PRO A 81 6.46 -12.92 6.63
N ILE A 82 5.28 -12.44 7.03
CA ILE A 82 5.08 -11.01 7.30
C ILE A 82 6.00 -10.60 8.45
N ARG A 83 6.93 -9.70 8.14
CA ARG A 83 7.91 -9.19 9.10
C ARG A 83 7.49 -7.83 9.62
N GLU A 84 6.66 -7.86 10.65
CA GLU A 84 6.16 -6.69 11.34
C GLU A 84 6.23 -6.90 12.86
N GLU A 85 6.18 -5.80 13.60
CA GLU A 85 6.11 -5.83 15.06
C GLU A 85 4.72 -6.30 15.48
N VAL A 86 4.65 -7.41 16.21
CA VAL A 86 3.40 -7.89 16.82
C VAL A 86 3.12 -7.06 18.07
N LEU A 87 1.99 -6.37 18.08
CA LEU A 87 1.55 -5.55 19.21
C LEU A 87 0.71 -6.36 20.18
N GLU A 88 -0.20 -7.17 19.66
CA GLU A 88 -1.15 -7.96 20.45
C GLU A 88 -1.69 -9.12 19.61
N ARG A 89 -2.06 -10.23 20.26
CA ARG A 89 -2.77 -11.35 19.66
C ARG A 89 -4.06 -11.59 20.45
N ARG A 90 -5.19 -11.73 19.76
CA ARG A 90 -6.47 -12.15 20.34
C ARG A 90 -7.07 -13.22 19.42
N ASP A 91 -7.30 -14.40 19.98
CA ASP A 91 -7.77 -15.58 19.26
C ASP A 91 -6.92 -15.82 17.99
N GLU A 92 -7.57 -15.88 16.83
CA GLU A 92 -6.93 -16.12 15.52
C GLU A 92 -6.44 -14.83 14.84
N SER A 93 -6.61 -13.67 15.48
CA SER A 93 -6.26 -12.36 14.91
C SER A 93 -5.01 -11.78 15.56
N VAL A 94 -4.22 -11.05 14.76
CA VAL A 94 -2.95 -10.47 15.19
C VAL A 94 -2.91 -8.99 14.84
N MET A 95 -2.71 -8.14 15.84
CA MET A 95 -2.44 -6.73 15.63
C MET A 95 -0.94 -6.52 15.42
N THR A 96 -0.58 -5.89 14.31
CA THR A 96 0.80 -5.55 13.98
C THR A 96 1.01 -4.06 13.77
N ARG A 97 2.25 -3.60 13.89
CA ARG A 97 2.68 -2.29 13.40
C ARG A 97 3.37 -2.43 12.05
N ASN A 98 2.75 -1.88 11.01
CA ASN A 98 3.30 -1.92 9.66
C ASN A 98 4.50 -0.96 9.49
N SER A 99 5.10 -0.97 8.30
CA SER A 99 6.26 -0.12 7.96
C SER A 99 5.98 1.38 7.98
N TYR A 100 4.73 1.82 7.94
CA TYR A 100 4.34 3.21 8.15
C TYR A 100 4.23 3.57 9.63
N GLY A 101 4.23 2.58 10.52
CA GLY A 101 3.99 2.74 11.95
C GLY A 101 2.52 2.64 12.36
N ALA A 102 1.61 2.38 11.41
CA ALA A 102 0.19 2.22 11.69
C ALA A 102 -0.17 0.79 12.09
N HIS A 103 -1.20 0.64 12.92
CA HIS A 103 -1.77 -0.61 13.36
C HIS A 103 -2.54 -1.28 12.23
N CYS A 104 -2.26 -2.55 12.02
CA CYS A 104 -2.96 -3.44 11.10
C CYS A 104 -3.47 -4.64 11.88
N LEU A 105 -4.77 -4.89 11.82
CA LEU A 105 -5.38 -6.11 12.30
C LEU A 105 -5.35 -7.14 11.16
N ASN A 106 -4.78 -8.31 11.44
CA ASN A 106 -4.57 -9.38 10.46
C ASN A 106 -5.35 -10.63 10.88
N THR A 107 -5.91 -11.34 9.91
CA THR A 107 -6.77 -12.52 10.13
C THR A 107 -6.69 -13.47 8.94
N GLU A 108 -6.89 -14.77 9.17
CA GLU A 108 -6.95 -15.79 8.11
C GLU A 108 -8.38 -16.02 7.60
N ASN A 109 -9.37 -15.74 8.45
CA ASN A 109 -10.70 -16.33 8.35
C ASN A 109 -11.81 -15.31 8.11
N VAL A 110 -11.50 -14.01 8.09
CA VAL A 110 -12.51 -12.96 7.88
C VAL A 110 -12.14 -12.20 6.62
N ALA A 111 -12.93 -12.38 5.55
CA ALA A 111 -12.68 -11.71 4.27
C ALA A 111 -12.92 -10.20 4.38
N ILE A 112 -11.95 -9.44 3.87
CA ILE A 112 -11.94 -7.98 3.88
C ILE A 112 -11.71 -7.51 2.45
N ALA A 113 -12.56 -6.61 1.97
CA ALA A 113 -12.46 -6.00 0.64
C ALA A 113 -12.32 -4.48 0.79
N ASP A 114 -11.11 -3.97 0.54
CA ASP A 114 -10.84 -2.53 0.46
C ASP A 114 -11.08 -2.05 -0.99
N ILE A 115 -12.07 -1.17 -1.16
CA ILE A 115 -12.53 -0.60 -2.44
C ILE A 115 -12.08 0.85 -2.52
N ASP A 116 -11.08 1.16 -3.33
CA ASP A 116 -10.59 2.53 -3.49
C ASP A 116 -11.54 3.38 -4.35
N PHE A 117 -11.74 4.65 -3.96
CA PHE A 117 -12.40 5.64 -4.79
C PHE A 117 -11.58 5.92 -6.05
N PRO A 118 -12.23 6.31 -7.17
CA PRO A 118 -11.53 6.67 -8.40
C PRO A 118 -10.46 7.72 -8.13
N ARG A 119 -9.27 7.53 -8.72
CA ARG A 119 -8.20 8.52 -8.61
C ARG A 119 -8.65 9.84 -9.23
N GLN A 120 -8.77 10.86 -8.39
CA GLN A 120 -9.01 12.22 -8.86
C GLN A 120 -7.85 12.66 -9.77
N LYS A 121 -8.16 12.91 -11.04
CA LYS A 121 -7.17 13.42 -12.00
C LYS A 121 -6.81 14.85 -11.61
N LYS A 122 -5.52 15.19 -11.62
CA LYS A 122 -5.09 16.57 -11.35
C LYS A 122 -5.76 17.54 -12.33
N PRO A 123 -6.20 18.74 -11.88
CA PRO A 123 -6.66 19.78 -12.79
C PRO A 123 -5.62 20.02 -13.88
N ALA A 124 -6.03 19.99 -15.15
CA ALA A 124 -5.23 20.64 -16.18
C ALA A 124 -5.18 22.14 -15.85
N ARG A 125 -3.97 22.70 -15.83
CA ARG A 125 -3.75 24.14 -15.58
C ARG A 125 -3.76 24.87 -16.92
N PHE A 126 -4.29 26.09 -16.92
CA PHE A 126 -4.19 26.96 -18.09
C PHE A 126 -2.71 27.27 -18.39
N PRO A 127 -2.26 27.30 -19.66
CA PRO A 127 -0.86 27.54 -20.03
C PRO A 127 -0.47 29.03 -19.90
N VAL A 128 -0.41 29.54 -18.65
CA VAL A 128 -0.16 30.97 -18.35
C VAL A 128 1.21 31.43 -18.87
N ILE A 129 2.27 30.63 -18.70
CA ILE A 129 3.62 31.00 -19.12
C ILE A 129 3.69 31.20 -20.64
N SER A 130 3.17 30.26 -21.42
CA SER A 130 3.11 30.39 -22.88
C SER A 130 2.24 31.57 -23.31
N SER A 131 1.17 31.87 -22.57
CA SER A 131 0.32 33.05 -22.81
C SER A 131 1.09 34.35 -22.61
N LEU A 132 1.87 34.46 -21.53
CA LEU A 132 2.70 35.63 -21.25
C LEU A 132 3.81 35.82 -22.29
N LEU A 133 4.47 34.74 -22.70
CA LEU A 133 5.50 34.78 -23.75
C LEU A 133 4.94 35.21 -25.11
N LEU A 134 3.76 34.71 -25.48
CA LEU A 134 3.07 35.14 -26.70
C LEU A 134 2.64 36.62 -26.59
N ALA A 135 2.14 37.05 -25.43
CA ALA A 135 1.74 38.44 -25.21
C ALA A 135 2.91 39.43 -25.30
N LEU A 136 4.08 39.06 -24.76
CA LEU A 136 5.32 39.84 -24.87
C LEU A 136 5.87 39.90 -26.31
N ALA A 137 5.54 38.92 -27.16
CA ALA A 137 5.97 38.87 -28.55
C ALA A 137 5.06 39.67 -29.50
N LEU A 138 3.82 39.97 -29.11
CA LEU A 138 2.85 40.70 -29.94
C LEU A 138 3.34 42.10 -30.37
N PRO A 139 3.95 42.94 -29.50
CA PRO A 139 4.46 44.25 -29.90
C PRO A 139 5.60 44.15 -30.92
N TRP A 140 6.47 43.14 -30.78
CA TRP A 140 7.57 42.89 -31.71
C TRP A 140 7.05 42.51 -33.11
N LEU A 141 6.07 41.61 -33.17
CA LEU A 141 5.42 41.21 -34.43
C LEU A 141 4.68 42.36 -35.12
N TRP A 142 4.19 43.35 -34.36
CA TRP A 142 3.40 44.45 -34.90
C TRP A 142 4.25 45.60 -35.46
N VAL A 143 5.41 45.88 -34.87
CA VAL A 143 6.22 47.07 -35.19
C VAL A 143 7.40 46.76 -36.12
N THR A 144 7.86 45.50 -36.20
CA THR A 144 9.06 45.18 -36.99
C THR A 144 8.76 44.84 -38.45
N PRO A 145 9.37 45.53 -39.43
CA PRO A 145 9.23 45.16 -40.84
C PRO A 145 9.87 43.79 -41.06
N LEU A 146 9.14 42.92 -41.77
CA LEU A 146 9.51 41.52 -41.98
C LEU A 146 10.74 41.42 -42.89
N THR A 147 11.92 41.46 -42.30
CA THR A 147 13.21 41.26 -42.98
C THR A 147 13.67 39.81 -42.79
N TRP A 148 14.12 39.18 -43.87
CA TRP A 148 14.59 37.80 -43.83
C TRP A 148 16.04 37.76 -43.34
N SER A 149 16.21 37.65 -42.02
CA SER A 149 17.49 37.38 -41.37
C SER A 149 17.46 36.04 -40.63
N LEU A 150 18.62 35.43 -40.45
CA LEU A 150 18.75 34.16 -39.72
C LEU A 150 18.17 34.28 -38.29
N GLY A 151 18.39 35.43 -37.63
CA GLY A 151 17.86 35.72 -36.29
C GLY A 151 16.32 35.82 -36.25
N ALA A 152 15.71 36.45 -37.25
CA ALA A 152 14.25 36.52 -37.36
C ALA A 152 13.62 35.14 -37.59
N ALA A 153 14.26 34.29 -38.40
CA ALA A 153 13.80 32.92 -38.64
C ALA A 153 13.86 32.05 -37.35
N ILE A 154 14.94 32.16 -36.57
CA ILE A 154 15.09 31.48 -35.28
C ILE A 154 14.01 31.94 -34.29
N LEU A 155 13.76 33.25 -34.21
CA LEU A 155 12.74 33.79 -33.31
C LEU A 155 11.32 33.36 -33.71
N MET A 156 11.01 33.31 -35.00
CA MET A 156 9.73 32.79 -35.49
C MET A 156 9.52 31.31 -35.15
N LEU A 157 10.58 30.48 -35.25
CA LEU A 157 10.52 29.07 -34.84
C LEU A 157 10.28 28.93 -33.33
N LEU A 158 10.91 29.78 -32.51
CA LEU A 158 10.68 29.81 -31.05
C LEU A 158 9.23 30.21 -30.73
N LEU A 159 8.69 31.24 -31.38
CA LEU A 159 7.30 31.66 -31.21
C LEU A 159 6.30 30.60 -31.67
N ALA A 160 6.57 29.93 -32.80
CA ALA A 160 5.76 28.80 -33.26
C ALA A 160 5.80 27.63 -32.26
N GLY A 161 6.97 27.32 -31.70
CA GLY A 161 7.12 26.33 -30.64
C GLY A 161 6.32 26.68 -29.37
N ILE A 162 6.40 27.93 -28.92
CA ILE A 162 5.61 28.44 -27.78
C ILE A 162 4.10 28.38 -28.09
N GLY A 163 3.71 28.72 -29.32
CA GLY A 163 2.32 28.63 -29.80
C GLY A 163 1.79 27.20 -29.80
N LEU A 164 2.59 26.21 -30.22
CA LEU A 164 2.22 24.79 -30.16
C LEU A 164 2.04 24.31 -28.70
N VAL A 165 2.93 24.72 -27.80
CA VAL A 165 2.83 24.40 -26.37
C VAL A 165 1.58 25.05 -25.76
N PHE A 166 1.30 26.31 -26.09
CA PHE A 166 0.07 27.00 -25.67
C PHE A 166 -1.17 26.28 -26.19
N TRP A 167 -1.23 25.93 -27.48
CA TRP A 167 -2.37 25.26 -28.08
C TRP A 167 -2.63 23.87 -27.49
N SER A 168 -1.57 23.10 -27.25
CA SER A 168 -1.65 21.81 -26.55
C SER A 168 -2.19 21.98 -25.13
N GLY A 169 -1.64 22.92 -24.36
CA GLY A 169 -2.11 23.22 -23.00
C GLY A 169 -3.55 23.73 -22.95
N LEU A 170 -3.96 24.57 -23.91
CA LEU A 170 -5.31 25.09 -24.01
C LEU A 170 -6.33 23.98 -24.33
N LYS A 171 -6.01 23.10 -25.28
CA LYS A 171 -6.84 21.91 -25.58
C LYS A 171 -6.99 21.01 -24.35
N GLN A 172 -5.89 20.71 -23.66
CA GLN A 172 -5.92 19.90 -22.44
C GLN A 172 -6.77 20.56 -21.34
N TRP A 173 -6.65 21.87 -21.17
CA TRP A 173 -7.45 22.63 -20.21
C TRP A 173 -8.94 22.64 -20.56
N LEU A 174 -9.30 22.87 -21.84
CA LEU A 174 -10.68 22.82 -22.31
C LEU A 174 -11.29 21.42 -22.12
N HIS A 175 -10.59 20.37 -22.54
CA HIS A 175 -11.04 18.98 -22.34
C HIS A 175 -11.22 18.66 -20.85
N ALA A 176 -10.29 19.07 -19.99
CA ALA A 176 -10.42 18.88 -18.55
C ALA A 176 -11.61 19.66 -17.96
N ARG A 177 -11.90 20.85 -18.47
CA ARG A 177 -13.06 21.65 -18.03
C ARG A 177 -14.38 21.00 -18.43
N HIS A 178 -14.47 20.47 -19.65
CA HIS A 178 -15.64 19.70 -20.10
C HIS A 178 -15.80 18.40 -19.29
N ALA A 179 -14.71 17.66 -19.07
CA ALA A 179 -14.73 16.45 -18.25
C ALA A 179 -15.17 16.73 -16.80
N ARG A 180 -14.69 17.82 -16.18
CA ARG A 180 -15.12 18.24 -14.83
C ARG A 180 -16.60 18.57 -14.74
N ARG A 181 -17.16 19.19 -15.78
CA ARG A 181 -18.60 19.46 -15.82
C ARG A 181 -19.39 18.16 -15.89
N ALA A 182 -18.95 17.20 -16.69
CA ALA A 182 -19.57 15.87 -16.74
C ALA A 182 -19.40 15.10 -15.40
N GLU A 183 -18.24 15.21 -14.76
CA GLU A 183 -17.95 14.61 -13.45
C GLU A 183 -18.80 15.23 -12.33
N ALA A 184 -19.14 16.52 -12.40
CA ALA A 184 -20.05 17.15 -11.44
C ALA A 184 -21.49 16.65 -11.53
N LEU A 185 -21.90 16.00 -12.64
CA LEU A 185 -23.18 15.31 -12.75
C LEU A 185 -23.12 13.85 -12.26
N GLN A 186 -21.92 13.31 -12.02
CA GLN A 186 -21.77 11.96 -11.48
C GLN A 186 -22.06 11.96 -9.97
N PRO A 187 -22.59 10.86 -9.43
CA PRO A 187 -22.75 10.72 -7.99
C PRO A 187 -21.39 10.86 -7.28
N PRO A 188 -21.38 11.36 -6.04
CA PRO A 188 -20.20 11.33 -5.19
C PRO A 188 -19.48 9.96 -5.23
N PRO A 189 -18.14 9.92 -5.20
CA PRO A 189 -17.39 8.65 -5.26
C PRO A 189 -17.82 7.59 -4.25
N ILE A 190 -18.24 8.03 -3.06
CA ILE A 190 -18.76 7.15 -2.00
C ILE A 190 -20.07 6.48 -2.41
N ASP A 191 -21.00 7.20 -3.04
CA ASP A 191 -22.29 6.67 -3.47
C ASP A 191 -22.11 5.65 -4.59
N ALA A 192 -21.20 5.91 -5.53
CA ALA A 192 -20.85 4.95 -6.59
C ALA A 192 -20.24 3.67 -6.02
N ALA A 193 -19.34 3.78 -5.03
CA ALA A 193 -18.76 2.63 -4.36
C ALA A 193 -19.81 1.86 -3.54
N LEU A 194 -20.68 2.57 -2.82
CA LEU A 194 -21.75 1.96 -2.02
C LEU A 194 -22.76 1.24 -2.91
N ALA A 195 -23.15 1.83 -4.05
CA ALA A 195 -24.04 1.20 -5.01
C ALA A 195 -23.48 -0.12 -5.54
N LYS A 196 -22.15 -0.22 -5.75
CA LYS A 196 -21.49 -1.48 -6.13
C LYS A 196 -21.63 -2.54 -5.03
N VAL A 197 -21.41 -2.17 -3.77
CA VAL A 197 -21.55 -3.08 -2.63
C VAL A 197 -23.01 -3.50 -2.43
N GLN A 198 -23.96 -2.58 -2.59
CA GLN A 198 -25.40 -2.86 -2.52
C GLN A 198 -25.86 -3.79 -3.65
N ALA A 199 -25.38 -3.60 -4.87
CA ALA A 199 -25.68 -4.48 -5.99
C ALA A 199 -25.15 -5.90 -5.75
N PHE A 200 -23.94 -6.03 -5.21
CA PHE A 200 -23.40 -7.32 -4.78
C PHE A 200 -24.29 -7.96 -3.70
N ALA A 201 -24.63 -7.22 -2.65
CA ALA A 201 -25.48 -7.72 -1.57
C ALA A 201 -26.88 -8.16 -2.05
N ALA A 202 -27.47 -7.43 -3.00
CA ALA A 202 -28.77 -7.78 -3.57
C ALA A 202 -28.74 -9.08 -4.38
N GLY A 203 -27.62 -9.37 -5.07
CA GLY A 203 -27.40 -10.65 -5.76
C GLY A 203 -27.01 -11.80 -4.83
N HIS A 204 -26.64 -11.50 -3.59
CA HIS A 204 -26.10 -12.43 -2.61
C HIS A 204 -26.72 -12.21 -1.22
N PRO A 205 -28.04 -12.39 -1.02
CA PRO A 205 -28.72 -12.04 0.23
C PRO A 205 -28.21 -12.80 1.46
N ASP A 206 -27.69 -14.02 1.26
CA ASP A 206 -27.10 -14.84 2.33
C ASP A 206 -25.74 -14.29 2.82
N TRP A 207 -25.13 -13.37 2.08
CA TRP A 207 -23.86 -12.77 2.45
C TRP A 207 -24.07 -11.64 3.45
N GLY A 208 -23.60 -11.84 4.67
CA GLY A 208 -23.51 -10.76 5.66
C GLY A 208 -22.32 -9.87 5.41
N LEU A 209 -22.55 -8.57 5.21
CA LEU A 209 -21.52 -7.57 4.90
C LEU A 209 -21.62 -6.37 5.85
N ARG A 210 -20.50 -6.00 6.49
CA ARG A 210 -20.36 -4.73 7.19
C ARG A 210 -19.58 -3.75 6.33
N VAL A 211 -20.13 -2.57 6.11
CA VAL A 211 -19.57 -1.55 5.22
C VAL A 211 -19.05 -0.38 6.04
N TYR A 212 -17.84 0.06 5.74
CA TYR A 212 -17.16 1.14 6.44
C TYR A 212 -16.60 2.16 5.46
N GLU A 213 -16.76 3.45 5.76
CA GLU A 213 -16.08 4.55 5.08
C GLU A 213 -14.61 4.57 5.50
N THR A 214 -13.69 4.67 4.54
CA THR A 214 -12.27 4.97 4.79
C THR A 214 -11.91 6.29 4.12
N PRO A 215 -10.78 6.93 4.44
CA PRO A 215 -10.43 8.21 3.81
C PRO A 215 -10.22 8.18 2.29
N LYS A 216 -10.16 6.99 1.68
CA LYS A 216 -9.92 6.84 0.23
C LYS A 216 -10.87 5.86 -0.45
N GLY A 217 -11.89 5.35 0.23
CA GLY A 217 -12.63 4.22 -0.27
C GLY A 217 -13.63 3.66 0.73
N LEU A 218 -14.13 2.47 0.44
CA LEU A 218 -14.90 1.66 1.37
C LEU A 218 -14.06 0.46 1.84
N ARG A 219 -14.36 -0.02 3.04
CA ARG A 219 -13.96 -1.34 3.50
C ARG A 219 -15.22 -2.16 3.70
N VAL A 220 -15.24 -3.35 3.13
CA VAL A 220 -16.30 -4.34 3.34
C VAL A 220 -15.72 -5.51 4.12
N ILE A 221 -16.36 -5.86 5.24
CA ILE A 221 -16.00 -7.03 6.06
C ILE A 221 -17.12 -8.05 5.91
N VAL A 222 -16.77 -9.27 5.49
CA VAL A 222 -17.71 -10.39 5.40
C VAL A 222 -17.90 -11.00 6.78
N THR A 223 -19.16 -11.23 7.16
CA THR A 223 -19.53 -11.58 8.54
C THR A 223 -20.19 -12.94 8.71
N HIS A 224 -20.95 -13.40 7.72
CA HIS A 224 -21.77 -14.62 7.82
C HIS A 224 -20.96 -15.93 7.86
N ALA A 225 -19.77 -15.98 7.26
CA ALA A 225 -18.96 -17.19 7.14
C ALA A 225 -17.47 -16.89 7.23
N ALA A 226 -16.69 -17.91 7.62
CA ALA A 226 -15.25 -17.83 7.60
C ALA A 226 -14.71 -18.19 6.21
N PHE A 227 -13.85 -17.35 5.66
CA PHE A 227 -13.25 -17.54 4.34
C PHE A 227 -11.75 -17.42 4.38
N SER A 228 -11.06 -18.28 3.63
CA SER A 228 -9.62 -18.16 3.39
C SER A 228 -9.32 -17.25 2.19
N PRO A 229 -8.17 -16.55 2.15
CA PRO A 229 -7.76 -15.72 1.01
C PRO A 229 -7.63 -16.47 -0.33
N SER A 230 -7.52 -17.79 -0.30
CA SER A 230 -7.41 -18.63 -1.49
C SER A 230 -8.73 -19.25 -1.92
N SER A 231 -9.83 -18.94 -1.23
CA SER A 231 -11.14 -19.50 -1.53
C SER A 231 -11.73 -18.89 -2.83
N PRO A 232 -12.42 -19.69 -3.66
CA PRO A 232 -13.11 -19.20 -4.86
C PRO A 232 -14.12 -18.08 -4.57
N GLU A 233 -14.78 -18.14 -3.41
CA GLU A 233 -15.75 -17.16 -2.93
C GLU A 233 -15.11 -15.78 -2.75
N VAL A 234 -13.91 -15.72 -2.16
CA VAL A 234 -13.16 -14.48 -1.99
C VAL A 234 -12.68 -13.93 -3.33
N GLN A 235 -12.25 -14.81 -4.25
CA GLN A 235 -11.88 -14.39 -5.60
C GLN A 235 -13.07 -13.74 -6.33
N ALA A 236 -14.25 -14.37 -6.25
CA ALA A 236 -15.48 -13.84 -6.85
C ALA A 236 -15.88 -12.50 -6.21
N LEU A 237 -15.83 -12.40 -4.87
CA LEU A 237 -16.07 -11.16 -4.13
C LEU A 237 -15.12 -10.05 -4.60
N PHE A 238 -13.81 -10.32 -4.64
CA PHE A 238 -12.80 -9.32 -5.01
C PHE A 238 -12.96 -8.84 -6.46
N GLN A 239 -13.30 -9.75 -7.37
CA GLN A 239 -13.57 -9.41 -8.76
C GLN A 239 -14.82 -8.52 -8.89
N GLN A 240 -15.93 -8.89 -8.25
CA GLN A 240 -17.19 -8.14 -8.36
C GLN A 240 -17.13 -6.77 -7.68
N LEU A 241 -16.42 -6.66 -6.55
CA LEU A 241 -16.23 -5.39 -5.85
C LEU A 241 -15.08 -4.54 -6.43
N GLU A 242 -14.32 -5.07 -7.38
CA GLU A 242 -13.11 -4.45 -7.96
C GLU A 242 -12.11 -4.02 -6.87
N VAL A 243 -11.80 -4.95 -5.97
CA VAL A 243 -10.79 -4.75 -4.91
C VAL A 243 -9.43 -4.44 -5.53
N ASP A 244 -8.63 -3.60 -4.86
CA ASP A 244 -7.28 -3.25 -5.31
C ASP A 244 -6.45 -4.52 -5.66
N PRO A 245 -5.94 -4.65 -6.91
CA PRO A 245 -5.25 -5.86 -7.34
C PRO A 245 -3.99 -6.19 -6.55
N LEU A 246 -3.28 -5.17 -6.05
CA LEU A 246 -2.10 -5.37 -5.20
C LEU A 246 -2.53 -5.94 -3.85
N TYR A 247 -3.58 -5.40 -3.24
CA TYR A 247 -4.16 -5.94 -2.01
C TYR A 247 -4.65 -7.38 -2.17
N ALA A 248 -5.39 -7.67 -3.24
CA ALA A 248 -5.87 -9.02 -3.54
C ALA A 248 -4.72 -10.03 -3.66
N MET A 249 -3.67 -9.66 -4.40
CA MET A 249 -2.46 -10.47 -4.56
C MET A 249 -1.73 -10.67 -3.22
N LEU A 250 -1.59 -9.62 -2.40
CA LEU A 250 -0.98 -9.71 -1.08
C LEU A 250 -1.75 -10.65 -0.15
N CYS A 251 -3.09 -10.59 -0.17
CA CYS A 251 -3.91 -11.47 0.66
C CYS A 251 -3.67 -12.94 0.31
N HIS A 252 -3.60 -13.25 -0.99
CA HIS A 252 -3.28 -14.58 -1.47
C HIS A 252 -1.86 -15.00 -1.10
N GLN A 253 -0.83 -14.20 -1.38
CA GLN A 253 0.55 -14.59 -1.09
C GLN A 253 0.83 -14.76 0.42
N GLN A 254 0.27 -13.88 1.25
CA GLN A 254 0.50 -13.88 2.69
C GLN A 254 -0.47 -14.81 3.44
N GLN A 255 -1.45 -15.38 2.74
CA GLN A 255 -2.54 -16.19 3.30
C GLN A 255 -3.15 -15.50 4.54
N CYS A 256 -3.45 -14.19 4.40
CA CYS A 256 -4.16 -13.41 5.41
C CYS A 256 -4.89 -12.20 4.79
N PHE A 257 -5.98 -11.77 5.42
CA PHE A 257 -6.56 -10.44 5.21
C PHE A 257 -5.99 -9.45 6.21
N ARG A 258 -5.88 -8.19 5.79
CA ARG A 258 -5.29 -7.13 6.60
C ARG A 258 -6.19 -5.89 6.57
N ALA A 259 -6.61 -5.44 7.74
CA ALA A 259 -7.32 -4.18 7.92
C ALA A 259 -6.44 -3.20 8.68
N ARG A 260 -6.16 -2.03 8.10
CA ARG A 260 -5.55 -0.94 8.87
C ARG A 260 -6.59 -0.35 9.81
N VAL A 261 -6.28 -0.32 11.10
CA VAL A 261 -7.18 0.15 12.17
C VAL A 261 -6.68 1.42 12.86
N SER A 262 -5.58 2.01 12.39
CA SER A 262 -5.16 3.35 12.82
C SER A 262 -4.72 4.21 11.63
N GLY A 263 -4.73 5.53 11.81
CA GLY A 263 -4.54 6.47 10.70
C GLY A 263 -3.14 6.41 10.06
N LYS A 264 -3.04 6.73 8.76
CA LYS A 264 -1.71 6.87 8.13
C LYS A 264 -1.03 8.14 8.67
N PRO A 265 0.26 8.12 9.03
CA PRO A 265 0.92 9.27 9.67
C PRO A 265 0.70 10.60 8.93
N TRP A 266 0.87 10.62 7.61
CA TRP A 266 0.77 11.83 6.79
C TRP A 266 -0.65 12.39 6.67
N ARG A 267 -1.70 11.60 6.95
CA ARG A 267 -3.07 12.12 7.03
C ARG A 267 -3.35 12.80 8.37
N MET A 268 -2.52 12.53 9.37
CA MET A 268 -2.58 13.14 10.70
C MET A 268 -1.52 14.24 10.88
N GLY A 269 -0.89 14.69 9.78
CA GLY A 269 0.16 15.71 9.81
C GLY A 269 1.51 15.24 10.35
N LEU A 270 1.73 13.93 10.45
CA LEU A 270 3.00 13.35 10.88
C LEU A 270 3.85 12.90 9.70
N ASN A 271 5.16 13.03 9.83
CA ASN A 271 6.10 12.34 8.96
C ASN A 271 6.10 10.84 9.26
N GLY A 272 6.25 10.02 8.22
CA GLY A 272 6.45 8.59 8.40
C GLY A 272 7.80 8.28 9.04
N LEU A 273 7.93 7.07 9.59
CA LEU A 273 9.20 6.54 10.11
C LEU A 273 10.31 6.63 9.06
N SER A 274 11.51 7.01 9.48
CA SER A 274 12.69 7.00 8.62
C SER A 274 13.06 5.58 8.18
N THR A 275 13.93 5.44 7.17
CA THR A 275 14.40 4.12 6.69
C THR A 275 15.06 3.28 7.79
N GLN A 276 15.66 3.92 8.81
CA GLN A 276 16.25 3.22 9.94
C GLN A 276 15.20 2.83 10.97
N GLU A 277 14.33 3.76 11.38
CA GLU A 277 13.33 3.52 12.40
C GLU A 277 12.26 2.52 11.95
N ARG A 278 11.93 2.49 10.64
CA ARG A 278 10.92 1.56 10.11
C ARG A 278 11.39 0.11 10.04
N ARG A 279 12.63 -0.21 10.38
CA ARG A 279 13.17 -1.58 10.33
C ARG A 279 12.56 -2.46 11.41
N TRP A 280 12.31 -3.72 11.05
CA TRP A 280 11.93 -4.78 11.97
C TRP A 280 12.73 -6.05 11.69
N PRO A 281 13.33 -6.71 12.70
CA PRO A 281 13.55 -6.23 14.07
C PRO A 281 14.20 -4.87 14.15
N GLN A 282 13.95 -4.19 15.25
CA GLN A 282 14.48 -2.86 15.47
C GLN A 282 15.97 -2.90 15.86
N PRO A 283 16.87 -2.24 15.09
CA PRO A 283 18.25 -2.06 15.50
C PRO A 283 18.35 -1.23 16.78
N GLU A 284 19.27 -1.62 17.68
CA GLU A 284 19.50 -0.95 18.96
C GLU A 284 19.77 0.57 18.80
N ALA A 285 20.58 0.94 17.80
CA ALA A 285 20.89 2.34 17.48
C ALA A 285 19.66 3.20 17.15
N SER A 286 18.56 2.59 16.68
CA SER A 286 17.31 3.29 16.34
C SER A 286 16.22 3.08 17.41
N ARG A 287 16.53 2.41 18.53
CA ARG A 287 15.56 2.01 19.56
C ARG A 287 14.80 3.20 20.12
N ALA A 288 15.54 4.15 20.70
CA ALA A 288 15.00 5.35 21.32
C ALA A 288 14.22 6.22 20.33
N ALA A 289 14.76 6.43 19.12
CA ALA A 289 14.13 7.28 18.11
C ALA A 289 12.77 6.74 17.66
N ARG A 290 12.65 5.43 17.38
CA ARG A 290 11.33 4.84 17.04
C ARG A 290 10.40 4.89 18.24
N GLN A 291 10.88 4.64 19.47
CA GLN A 291 10.01 4.66 20.65
C GLN A 291 9.39 6.05 20.85
N GLN A 292 10.19 7.10 20.66
CA GLN A 292 9.69 8.48 20.67
C GLN A 292 8.65 8.69 19.56
N TRP A 293 8.98 8.31 18.31
CA TRP A 293 8.06 8.44 17.19
C TRP A 293 6.74 7.67 17.42
N VAL A 294 6.82 6.46 17.98
CA VAL A 294 5.66 5.63 18.31
C VAL A 294 4.79 6.34 19.35
N SER A 295 5.39 6.88 20.41
CA SER A 295 4.65 7.66 21.41
C SER A 295 3.90 8.84 20.79
N ASP A 296 4.58 9.61 19.93
CA ASP A 296 3.98 10.76 19.24
C ASP A 296 2.88 10.32 18.27
N TYR A 297 3.09 9.20 17.58
CA TYR A 297 2.13 8.59 16.68
C TYR A 297 0.86 8.14 17.43
N GLU A 298 0.99 7.40 18.53
CA GLU A 298 -0.16 6.91 19.31
C GLU A 298 -0.99 8.08 19.86
N ALA A 299 -0.32 9.10 20.42
CA ALA A 299 -0.98 10.28 20.96
C ALA A 299 -1.75 11.06 19.88
N ARG A 300 -1.20 11.15 18.66
CA ARG A 300 -1.89 11.80 17.53
C ARG A 300 -3.02 10.93 16.97
N SER A 301 -2.76 9.64 16.76
CA SER A 301 -3.71 8.65 16.24
C SER A 301 -4.94 8.51 17.12
N ALA A 302 -4.79 8.76 18.43
CA ALA A 302 -5.90 8.82 19.38
C ALA A 302 -7.03 9.80 18.97
N GLN A 303 -6.74 10.82 18.15
CA GLN A 303 -7.68 11.87 17.74
C GLN A 303 -8.39 11.58 16.42
N PHE A 304 -8.10 10.45 15.78
CA PHE A 304 -8.66 10.05 14.49
C PHE A 304 -9.31 8.68 14.56
N ALA A 305 -10.22 8.43 13.63
CA ALA A 305 -10.74 7.11 13.30
C ALA A 305 -10.11 6.62 12.00
N ALA A 306 -9.85 5.32 11.87
CA ALA A 306 -9.29 4.74 10.64
C ALA A 306 -10.37 4.49 9.58
N CYS A 307 -11.58 4.21 10.05
CA CYS A 307 -12.77 4.07 9.22
C CYS A 307 -14.01 4.48 10.04
N ARG A 308 -15.16 4.59 9.37
CA ARG A 308 -16.46 4.85 9.99
C ARG A 308 -17.46 3.81 9.55
N TYR A 309 -18.21 3.23 10.47
CA TYR A 309 -19.28 2.29 10.13
C TYR A 309 -20.39 3.01 9.34
N ILE A 310 -20.82 2.42 8.23
CA ILE A 310 -21.90 2.95 7.37
C ILE A 310 -23.14 2.08 7.51
N ASP A 311 -23.03 0.76 7.23
CA ASP A 311 -24.21 -0.10 7.09
C ASP A 311 -23.90 -1.59 7.31
N GLN A 312 -24.95 -2.37 7.56
CA GLN A 312 -24.97 -3.84 7.52
C GLN A 312 -25.90 -4.29 6.38
N LEU A 313 -25.37 -5.05 5.43
CA LEU A 313 -26.12 -5.56 4.28
C LEU A 313 -26.20 -7.09 4.31
N GLY A 314 -27.27 -7.63 3.72
CA GLY A 314 -27.54 -9.07 3.64
C GLY A 314 -27.74 -9.71 5.02
N ALA A 315 -27.22 -10.92 5.21
CA ALA A 315 -27.38 -11.65 6.47
C ALA A 315 -26.78 -10.87 7.66
N THR A 316 -27.50 -10.84 8.78
CA THR A 316 -27.04 -10.20 10.03
C THR A 316 -26.27 -11.15 10.95
N THR A 317 -26.15 -12.42 10.56
CA THR A 317 -25.42 -13.43 11.32
C THR A 317 -23.93 -13.16 11.26
N LEU A 318 -23.26 -13.22 12.41
CA LEU A 318 -21.79 -13.22 12.50
C LEU A 318 -21.34 -14.64 12.86
N CYS A 319 -20.44 -15.21 12.06
CA CYS A 319 -19.72 -16.41 12.48
C CYS A 319 -18.75 -16.07 13.62
N SER A 320 -18.28 -17.07 14.37
CA SER A 320 -17.42 -16.84 15.53
C SER A 320 -16.16 -16.03 15.20
N ALA A 321 -15.48 -16.33 14.10
CA ALA A 321 -14.28 -15.61 13.68
C ALA A 321 -14.58 -14.13 13.34
N ALA A 322 -15.68 -13.89 12.62
CA ALA A 322 -16.10 -12.53 12.27
C ALA A 322 -16.55 -11.74 13.50
N GLN A 323 -17.20 -12.37 14.48
CA GLN A 323 -17.65 -11.70 15.70
C GLN A 323 -16.48 -11.11 16.49
N THR A 324 -15.47 -11.92 16.82
CA THR A 324 -14.28 -11.43 17.55
C THR A 324 -13.53 -10.38 16.71
N PHE A 325 -13.34 -10.63 15.42
CA PHE A 325 -12.62 -9.72 14.55
C PHE A 325 -13.30 -8.35 14.44
N VAL A 326 -14.61 -8.31 14.19
CA VAL A 326 -15.37 -7.07 14.04
C VAL A 326 -15.35 -6.25 15.32
N LEU A 327 -15.49 -6.89 16.48
CA LEU A 327 -15.41 -6.19 17.77
C LEU A 327 -14.06 -5.49 17.93
N TRP A 328 -12.95 -6.21 17.71
CA TRP A 328 -11.62 -5.63 17.86
C TRP A 328 -11.30 -4.60 16.76
N HIS A 329 -11.78 -4.83 15.55
CA HIS A 329 -11.69 -3.89 14.44
C HIS A 329 -12.41 -2.58 14.79
N ASP A 330 -13.68 -2.63 15.19
CA ASP A 330 -14.51 -1.45 15.45
C ASP A 330 -13.96 -0.65 16.65
N GLU A 331 -13.49 -1.33 17.69
CA GLU A 331 -12.79 -0.72 18.84
C GLU A 331 -11.52 0.00 18.40
N SER A 332 -10.60 -0.71 17.74
CA SER A 332 -9.28 -0.19 17.37
C SER A 332 -9.38 0.95 16.34
N SER A 333 -10.29 0.81 15.38
CA SER A 333 -10.52 1.81 14.33
C SER A 333 -11.36 3.00 14.76
N LYS A 334 -12.04 2.90 15.91
CA LYS A 334 -13.05 3.85 16.39
C LYS A 334 -14.16 4.06 15.37
N ALA A 335 -14.60 2.96 14.76
CA ALA A 335 -15.57 2.94 13.65
C ALA A 335 -16.88 3.68 13.96
N HIS A 336 -17.29 3.71 15.23
CA HIS A 336 -18.55 4.34 15.66
C HIS A 336 -18.37 5.76 16.22
N SER A 337 -17.17 6.34 16.11
CA SER A 337 -16.89 7.69 16.60
C SER A 337 -17.16 8.77 15.53
N ALA A 338 -17.33 10.02 15.99
CA ALA A 338 -17.43 11.19 15.13
C ALA A 338 -16.06 11.80 14.76
N LEU A 339 -14.95 11.09 15.05
CA LEU A 339 -13.61 11.59 14.76
C LEU A 339 -13.38 11.72 13.25
N ALA A 340 -12.45 12.61 12.89
CA ALA A 340 -12.00 12.73 11.51
C ALA A 340 -11.31 11.43 11.05
N LEU A 341 -11.47 11.08 9.77
CA LEU A 341 -10.87 9.88 9.20
C LEU A 341 -9.40 10.14 8.81
N ALA A 342 -8.50 9.21 9.13
CA ALA A 342 -7.08 9.26 8.75
C ALA A 342 -6.50 7.90 8.33
#